data_AF-A0A348XI59-F1
#
_entry.id   AF-A0A348XI59-F1
#
_cell.length_a   1.000
_cell.length_b   1.000
_cell.length_c   1.000
_cell.angle_alpha   90.00
_cell.angle_beta   90.00
_cell.angle_gamma   90.00
#
_symmetry.space_group_name_H-M   'P 1'
#
loop_
_entity.id
_entity.type
_entity.pdbx_description
1 polymer ?
#
loop_
_entity_poly.entity_id
_entity_poly.type
_entity_poly.pdbx_seq_one_letter_code
_entity_poly.pdbx_strand_id
1 'polypeptide(L)' 'MSATTTKRKKRFPKKELNAWVRSRASWSHADWEALLSDLTSQGFEEWTETADGRDEIGAHLEMKRANA' A
#
# COMPACT_ATOMS: atom_id res chain seq x y z
N MET A 1 1.32 15.96 26.53
CA MET A 1 2.23 14.90 26.05
C MET A 1 2.36 15.08 24.55
N SER A 2 3.49 15.61 24.10
CA SER A 2 3.73 15.97 22.70
C SER A 2 4.44 14.81 22.01
N ALA A 3 3.76 14.13 21.08
CA ALA A 3 4.43 13.21 20.15
C ALA A 3 4.85 14.02 18.92
N THR A 4 6.15 14.22 18.78
CA THR A 4 6.77 14.87 17.62
C THR A 4 6.73 13.92 16.43
N THR A 5 5.74 14.02 15.55
CA THR A 5 5.68 13.23 14.32
C THR A 5 6.71 13.75 13.33
N THR A 6 7.91 13.15 13.36
CA THR A 6 8.96 13.36 12.37
C THR A 6 8.37 13.04 11.00
N LYS A 7 8.10 14.07 10.19
CA LYS A 7 7.67 13.96 8.78
C LYS A 7 8.78 13.28 7.98
N ARG A 8 8.90 11.95 8.09
CA ARG A 8 9.80 11.16 7.26
C ARG A 8 9.32 11.31 5.83
N LYS A 9 10.25 11.60 4.91
CA LYS A 9 9.96 11.76 3.47
C LYS A 9 9.07 10.60 3.02
N LYS A 10 7.83 10.94 2.69
CA LYS A 10 6.74 10.05 2.28
C LYS A 10 7.23 9.22 1.10
N ARG A 11 7.49 7.94 1.34
CA ARG A 11 7.86 6.99 0.30
C ARG A 11 6.62 6.21 -0.07
N PHE A 12 6.39 6.07 -1.37
CA PHE A 12 5.40 5.15 -1.89
C PHE A 12 5.82 3.71 -1.52
N PRO A 13 4.92 2.86 -0.99
CA PRO A 13 5.23 1.51 -0.52
C PRO A 13 5.45 0.51 -1.67
N LYS A 14 6.24 0.89 -2.69
CA LYS A 14 6.57 0.08 -3.87
C LYS A 14 7.15 -1.28 -3.49
N LYS A 15 7.95 -1.35 -2.42
CA LYS A 15 8.63 -2.57 -2.00
C LYS A 15 7.65 -3.56 -1.36
N GLU A 16 6.79 -3.07 -0.48
CA GLU A 16 5.73 -3.86 0.17
C GLU A 16 4.73 -4.37 -0.86
N LEU A 17 4.27 -3.50 -1.76
CA LEU A 17 3.37 -3.90 -2.86
C LEU A 17 4.00 -4.97 -3.76
N ASN A 18 5.29 -4.82 -4.11
CA ASN A 18 6.00 -5.82 -4.91
C ASN A 18 6.14 -7.16 -4.19
N ALA A 19 6.45 -7.15 -2.90
CA ALA A 19 6.54 -8.37 -2.10
C ALA A 19 5.17 -9.05 -2.00
N TRP A 20 4.12 -8.26 -1.79
CA TRP A 20 2.75 -8.74 -1.68
C TRP A 20 2.23 -9.36 -2.97
N VAL A 21 2.40 -8.69 -4.13
CA VAL A 21 2.05 -9.26 -5.45
C VAL A 21 2.86 -10.52 -5.75
N ARG A 22 4.16 -10.54 -5.43
CA ARG A 22 4.99 -11.73 -5.65
C ARG A 22 4.54 -12.92 -4.81
N SER A 23 4.02 -12.68 -3.61
CA SER A 23 3.51 -13.73 -2.74
C SER A 23 2.12 -14.22 -3.16
N ARG A 24 1.39 -13.48 -4.00
CA ARG A 24 -0.03 -13.72 -4.30
C ARG A 24 -0.31 -13.53 -5.78
N ALA A 25 -0.55 -14.63 -6.50
CA ALA A 25 -0.92 -14.60 -7.92
C ALA A 25 -2.30 -13.94 -8.17
N SER A 26 -3.17 -13.95 -7.16
CA SER A 26 -4.46 -13.29 -7.16
C SER A 26 -4.76 -12.76 -5.76
N TRP A 27 -5.61 -11.75 -5.68
CA TRP A 27 -6.11 -11.22 -4.42
C TRP A 27 -7.59 -10.92 -4.52
N SER A 28 -8.28 -11.11 -3.41
CA SER A 28 -9.69 -10.73 -3.25
C SER A 28 -9.83 -9.30 -2.75
N HIS A 29 -11.08 -8.81 -2.64
CA HIS A 29 -11.35 -7.54 -1.96
C HIS A 29 -10.90 -7.56 -0.49
N ALA A 30 -11.04 -8.69 0.19
CA ALA A 30 -10.59 -8.84 1.58
C ALA A 30 -9.06 -8.75 1.70
N ASP A 31 -8.33 -9.31 0.74
CA ASP A 31 -6.87 -9.17 0.66
C ASP A 31 -6.45 -7.73 0.43
N TRP A 32 -7.19 -7.01 -0.41
CA TRP A 32 -6.99 -5.59 -0.65
C TRP A 32 -7.19 -4.75 0.62
N GLU A 33 -8.28 -4.98 1.36
CA GLU A 33 -8.52 -4.31 2.64
C GLU A 33 -7.43 -4.64 3.67
N ALA A 34 -6.99 -5.90 3.73
CA ALA A 34 -5.89 -6.33 4.59
C ALA A 34 -4.56 -5.64 4.23
N LEU A 35 -4.26 -5.51 2.93
CA LEU A 35 -3.10 -4.79 2.44
C LEU A 35 -3.14 -3.31 2.84
N LEU A 36 -4.29 -2.66 2.67
CA LEU A 36 -4.44 -1.26 3.09
C LEU A 36 -4.22 -1.13 4.60
N SER A 37 -4.82 -1.99 5.42
CA SER A 37 -4.65 -1.95 6.87
C SER A 37 -3.20 -2.23 7.31
N ASP A 38 -2.50 -3.13 6.63
CA ASP A 38 -1.09 -3.43 6.88
C ASP A 38 -0.21 -2.23 6.54
N LEU A 39 -0.46 -1.60 5.38
CA LEU A 39 0.21 -0.37 4.95
C LEU A 39 -0.07 0.80 5.91
N THR A 40 -1.31 0.97 6.39
CA THR A 40 -1.64 1.97 7.41
C THR A 40 -0.85 1.72 8.70
N SER A 41 -0.79 0.47 9.16
CA SER A 41 -0.06 0.07 10.37
C SER A 41 1.46 0.30 10.26
N GLN A 42 1.99 0.21 9.05
CA GLN A 42 3.40 0.53 8.75
C GLN A 42 3.68 2.04 8.65
N GLY A 43 2.65 2.89 8.72
CA GLY A 43 2.77 4.35 8.63
C GLY A 43 2.59 4.91 7.21
N PHE A 44 1.96 4.15 6.30
CA PHE A 44 1.53 4.61 4.97
C PHE A 44 0.05 5.01 4.95
N GLU A 45 -0.45 5.52 6.06
CA GLU A 45 -1.77 6.15 6.23
C GLU A 45 -2.09 7.12 5.08
N GLU A 46 -1.17 7.98 4.68
CA GLU A 46 -1.42 8.94 3.59
C GLU A 46 -1.76 8.30 2.23
N TRP A 47 -1.22 7.10 1.95
CA TRP A 47 -1.55 6.36 0.74
C TRP A 47 -2.84 5.53 0.89
N THR A 48 -3.13 5.08 2.10
CA THR A 48 -4.23 4.16 2.39
C THR A 48 -5.49 4.86 2.86
N GLU A 49 -5.41 6.10 3.31
CA GLU A 49 -6.53 6.95 3.71
C GLU A 49 -6.98 7.91 2.60
N THR A 50 -6.10 8.19 1.63
CA THR A 50 -6.44 9.04 0.48
C THR A 50 -6.97 8.21 -0.69
N ALA A 51 -8.02 8.70 -1.36
CA ALA A 51 -8.56 8.06 -2.56
C ALA A 51 -7.51 7.94 -3.69
N ASP A 52 -6.75 9.00 -3.96
CA ASP A 52 -5.62 8.99 -4.92
C ASP A 52 -4.58 7.92 -4.57
N GLY A 53 -4.24 7.80 -3.30
CA GLY A 53 -3.24 6.82 -2.88
C GLY A 53 -3.71 5.38 -3.05
N ARG A 54 -4.99 5.11 -2.77
CA ARG A 54 -5.63 3.82 -3.06
C ARG A 54 -5.67 3.55 -4.56
N ASP A 55 -5.96 4.55 -5.38
CA ASP A 55 -5.95 4.43 -6.83
C ASP A 55 -4.54 4.10 -7.35
N GLU A 56 -3.50 4.82 -6.89
CA GLU A 56 -2.10 4.52 -7.24
C GLU A 56 -1.65 3.13 -6.77
N ILE A 57 -2.05 2.71 -5.56
CA ILE A 57 -1.77 1.36 -5.06
C ILE A 57 -2.46 0.33 -5.98
N GLY A 58 -3.74 0.53 -6.29
CA GLY A 58 -4.53 -0.35 -7.16
C GLY A 58 -3.90 -0.47 -8.55
N ALA A 59 -3.61 0.66 -9.19
CA ALA A 59 -2.95 0.72 -10.49
C ALA A 59 -1.56 0.05 -10.47
N HIS A 60 -0.78 0.23 -9.39
CA HIS A 60 0.52 -0.43 -9.26
C HIS A 60 0.38 -1.95 -9.18
N LEU A 61 -0.59 -2.44 -8.41
CA LEU A 61 -0.88 -3.86 -8.29
C LEU A 61 -1.36 -4.44 -9.62
N GLU A 62 -2.31 -3.79 -10.31
CA GLU A 62 -2.79 -4.23 -11.63
C GLU A 62 -1.68 -4.25 -12.68
N MET A 63 -0.85 -3.20 -12.74
CA MET A 63 0.31 -3.16 -13.63
C MET A 63 1.28 -4.30 -13.34
N LYS A 64 1.51 -4.61 -12.07
CA LYS A 64 2.36 -5.72 -11.65
C LYS A 64 1.78 -7.07 -12.01
N ARG A 65 0.45 -7.23 -11.89
CA ARG A 65 -0.28 -8.44 -12.30
C ARG A 65 -0.26 -8.64 -13.81
N ALA A 66 -0.40 -7.57 -14.59
CA ALA A 66 -0.36 -7.63 -16.05
C ALA A 66 1.05 -7.97 -16.60
N ASN A 67 2.09 -7.77 -15.79
CA ASN A 67 3.49 -7.96 -16.16
C ASN A 67 4.15 -9.13 -15.41
N ALA A 68 3.36 -9.97 -14.73
CA ALA A 68 3.77 -11.18 -14.01
C ALA A 68 3.32 -12.43 -14.77
#